data_AF-A0A3B9YSE1-F1
#
_entry.id   AF-A0A3B9YSE1-F1
#
_cell.length_a   1.000
_cell.length_b   1.000
_cell.length_c   1.000
_cell.angle_alpha   90.00
_cell.angle_beta   90.00
_cell.angle_gamma   90.00
#
_symmetry.space_group_name_H-M   'P 1'
#
loop_
_entity.id
_entity.type
_entity.pdbx_description
1 polymer ?
#
loop_
_entity_poly.entity_id
_entity_poly.type
_entity_poly.pdbx_seq_one_letter_code
_entity_poly.pdbx_strand_id
1 'polypeptide(L)'
;MLSWAQGAMAPYHRPILLVSGLVYLAFGILHSVTAPAGIAVTMGPIALVSSALCFSLAAAQPLYTPWLQRNVLLPVGVIIVLNSVAHLLIQGEPQLTTNVTIALLICGIFLFRLQHFYGLVALSAAAFAAALSNGRPDPAWEHFTYHFAECLIVAIIAFHVKRGISSAVVRHQNAAIAAAAEATAQAEKAAQAATRAERAANAKAEFLANMSHEIRTPM
;
A
#
# COMPACT_ATOMS: atom_id res chain seq x y z
N MET A 1 -7.48 4.18 -9.76
CA MET A 1 -7.17 2.82 -9.28
C MET A 1 -6.18 2.80 -8.11
N LEU A 2 -5.02 3.50 -8.18
CA LEU A 2 -4.05 3.54 -7.07
C LEU A 2 -4.58 4.18 -5.76
N SER A 3 -5.58 5.05 -5.82
CA SER A 3 -6.13 5.75 -4.65
C SER A 3 -6.84 4.84 -3.65
N TRP A 4 -7.51 3.78 -4.11
CA TRP A 4 -8.29 2.89 -3.24
C TRP A 4 -7.38 1.93 -2.43
N ALA A 5 -6.41 1.30 -3.08
CA ALA A 5 -5.43 0.45 -2.37
C ALA A 5 -4.63 1.25 -1.33
N GLN A 6 -4.36 2.53 -1.60
CA GLN A 6 -3.75 3.44 -0.63
C GLN A 6 -4.71 3.81 0.51
N GLY A 7 -6.00 3.99 0.23
CA GLY A 7 -7.03 4.19 1.26
C GLY A 7 -7.21 2.97 2.17
N ALA A 8 -7.19 1.76 1.60
CA ALA A 8 -7.24 0.51 2.35
C ALA A 8 -6.02 0.31 3.27
N MET A 9 -4.86 0.86 2.89
CA MET A 9 -3.65 0.83 3.71
C MET A 9 -3.60 1.94 4.78
N ALA A 10 -4.46 2.96 4.68
CA ALA A 10 -4.44 4.11 5.59
C ALA A 10 -4.54 3.74 7.08
N PRO A 11 -5.39 2.77 7.50
CA PRO A 11 -5.43 2.31 8.89
C PRO A 11 -4.11 1.68 9.37
N TYR A 12 -3.33 1.11 8.44
CA TYR A 12 -2.09 0.40 8.74
C TYR A 12 -0.85 1.30 8.71
N HIS A 13 -0.95 2.54 8.22
CA HIS A 13 0.19 3.47 8.17
C HIS A 13 0.81 3.71 9.54
N ARG A 14 -0.01 3.99 10.56
CA ARG A 14 0.47 4.28 11.92
C ARG A 14 1.08 3.05 12.59
N PRO A 15 0.43 1.86 12.60
CA PRO A 15 1.06 0.64 13.09
C PRO A 15 2.41 0.35 12.43
N ILE A 16 2.50 0.44 11.10
CA ILE A 16 3.75 0.20 10.36
C ILE A 16 4.86 1.16 10.82
N LEU A 17 4.55 2.46 10.93
CA LEU A 17 5.51 3.46 11.40
C LEU A 17 5.96 3.22 12.84
N LEU A 18 5.04 2.92 13.75
CA LEU A 18 5.36 2.66 15.16
C LEU A 18 6.20 1.40 15.32
N VAL A 19 5.82 0.30 14.66
CA VAL A 19 6.58 -0.95 14.69
C VAL A 19 7.97 -0.76 14.10
N SER A 20 8.08 -0.07 12.95
CA SER A 20 9.38 0.24 12.34
C SER A 20 10.23 1.10 13.27
N GLY A 21 9.64 2.11 13.93
CA GLY A 21 10.30 2.93 14.94
C GLY A 21 10.83 2.11 16.10
N LEU A 22 10.01 1.21 16.66
CA LEU A 22 10.41 0.32 17.76
C LEU A 22 11.53 -0.64 17.36
N VAL A 23 11.47 -1.23 16.16
CA VAL A 23 12.52 -2.11 15.64
C VAL A 23 13.84 -1.35 15.52
N TYR A 24 13.84 -0.14 14.93
CA TYR A 24 15.05 0.66 14.80
C TYR A 24 15.56 1.21 16.14
N LEU A 25 14.68 1.49 17.09
CA LEU A 25 15.08 1.85 18.44
C LEU A 25 15.83 0.70 19.11
N ALA A 26 15.27 -0.51 19.03
CA ALA A 26 15.91 -1.72 19.55
C ALA A 26 17.27 -1.96 18.87
N PHE A 27 17.35 -1.83 17.54
CA PHE A 27 18.62 -1.94 16.82
C PHE A 27 19.62 -0.85 17.21
N GLY A 28 19.19 0.39 17.42
CA GLY A 28 20.06 1.48 17.87
C GLY A 28 20.67 1.20 19.24
N ILE A 29 19.86 0.74 20.19
CA ILE A 29 20.31 0.32 21.51
C ILE A 29 21.27 -0.88 21.39
N LEU A 30 20.89 -1.91 20.62
CA LEU A 30 21.70 -3.11 20.46
C LEU A 30 23.07 -2.79 19.86
N HIS A 31 23.14 -2.02 18.78
CA HIS A 31 24.42 -1.59 18.19
C HIS A 31 25.25 -0.78 19.18
N SER A 32 24.63 0.05 20.02
CA SER A 32 25.36 0.88 20.99
C SER A 32 25.97 0.06 22.13
N VAL A 33 25.38 -1.09 22.46
CA VAL A 33 25.80 -1.94 23.59
C VAL A 33 26.67 -3.12 23.15
N THR A 34 26.35 -3.76 22.03
CA THR A 34 26.96 -5.03 21.63
C THR A 34 27.92 -4.92 20.44
N ALA A 35 27.84 -3.85 19.64
CA ALA A 35 28.71 -3.74 18.47
C ALA A 35 30.12 -3.25 18.87
N PRO A 36 31.17 -3.62 18.12
CA PRO A 36 32.50 -3.04 18.26
C PRO A 36 32.45 -1.50 18.17
N ALA A 37 33.32 -0.80 18.90
CA ALA A 37 33.26 0.66 19.06
C ALA A 37 33.16 1.43 17.73
N GLY A 38 33.90 1.01 16.68
CA GLY A 38 33.84 1.66 15.36
C GLY A 38 32.47 1.52 14.66
N ILE A 39 31.80 0.39 14.85
CA ILE A 39 30.47 0.13 14.29
C ILE A 39 29.39 0.80 15.15
N ALA A 40 29.53 0.74 16.49
CA ALA A 40 28.57 1.33 17.42
C ALA A 40 28.40 2.85 17.19
N VAL A 41 29.50 3.57 16.99
CA VAL A 41 29.51 5.03 16.77
C VAL A 41 28.84 5.44 15.45
N THR A 42 28.77 4.55 14.46
CA THR A 42 28.16 4.85 13.15
C THR A 42 26.74 4.29 13.05
N MET A 43 26.57 2.99 13.25
CA MET A 43 25.28 2.30 13.08
C MET A 43 24.28 2.60 14.18
N GLY A 44 24.72 2.81 15.43
CA GLY A 44 23.86 3.18 16.55
C GLY A 44 23.08 4.48 16.25
N PRO A 45 23.76 5.60 15.96
CA PRO A 45 23.11 6.86 15.58
C PRO A 45 22.23 6.74 14.34
N ILE A 46 22.66 6.04 13.28
CA ILE A 46 21.85 5.84 12.07
C ILE A 46 20.52 5.15 12.40
N ALA A 47 20.55 4.10 13.23
CA ALA A 47 19.35 3.40 13.66
C ALA A 47 18.47 4.27 14.58
N LEU A 48 19.04 5.03 15.51
CA LEU A 48 18.28 5.95 16.36
C LEU A 48 17.61 7.08 15.58
N VAL A 49 18.30 7.64 14.58
CA VAL A 49 17.72 8.63 13.65
C VAL A 49 16.59 8.00 12.83
N SER A 50 16.79 6.78 12.33
CA SER A 50 15.75 6.03 11.61
C SER A 50 14.49 5.83 12.48
N SER A 51 14.68 5.46 13.75
CA SER A 51 13.62 5.35 14.75
C SER A 51 12.90 6.69 14.98
N ALA A 52 13.66 7.76 15.22
CA ALA A 52 13.10 9.09 15.44
C ALA A 52 12.27 9.55 14.24
N LEU A 53 12.76 9.38 13.01
CA LEU A 53 12.02 9.70 11.79
C LEU A 53 10.70 8.91 11.70
N CYS A 54 10.71 7.61 11.99
CA CYS A 54 9.49 6.80 12.01
C CYS A 54 8.47 7.29 13.05
N PHE A 55 8.90 7.60 14.28
CA PHE A 55 8.01 8.13 15.31
C PHE A 55 7.51 9.55 14.99
N SER A 56 8.37 10.42 14.46
CA SER A 56 7.99 11.76 14.02
C SER A 56 6.96 11.71 12.89
N LEU A 57 7.14 10.82 11.91
CA LEU A 57 6.15 10.58 10.87
C LEU A 57 4.83 10.07 11.49
N ALA A 58 4.88 9.09 12.40
CA ALA A 58 3.67 8.58 13.06
C ALA A 58 2.91 9.67 13.84
N ALA A 59 3.63 10.56 14.54
CA ALA A 59 3.07 11.66 15.30
C ALA A 59 2.51 12.76 14.39
N ALA A 60 3.16 13.04 13.26
CA ALA A 60 2.76 14.05 12.29
C ALA A 60 1.60 13.61 11.38
N GLN A 61 1.06 12.40 11.54
CA GLN A 61 -0.03 11.87 10.71
C GLN A 61 -1.25 12.81 10.58
N PRO A 62 -1.70 13.54 11.62
CA PRO A 62 -2.81 14.50 11.49
C PRO A 62 -2.49 15.67 10.53
N LEU A 63 -1.21 15.95 10.30
CA LEU A 63 -0.72 17.03 9.45
C LEU A 63 -0.41 16.57 8.02
N TYR A 64 -0.65 15.30 7.70
CA TYR A 64 -0.30 14.76 6.40
C TYR A 64 -1.12 15.40 5.28
N THR A 65 -0.41 15.94 4.29
CA THR A 65 -1.04 16.35 3.03
C THR A 65 -1.60 15.14 2.28
N PRO A 66 -2.57 15.31 1.36
CA PRO A 66 -3.06 14.21 0.53
C PRO A 66 -1.97 13.53 -0.29
N TRP A 67 -0.89 14.25 -0.62
CA TRP A 67 0.28 13.64 -1.26
C TRP A 67 1.01 12.71 -0.29
N LEU A 68 1.27 13.15 0.96
CA LEU A 68 2.00 12.33 1.93
C LEU A 68 1.19 11.12 2.38
N GLN A 69 -0.12 11.26 2.60
CA GLN A 69 -1.01 10.14 2.90
C GLN A 69 -0.94 9.03 1.83
N ARG A 70 -0.84 9.42 0.55
CA ARG A 70 -0.71 8.48 -0.58
C ARG A 70 0.67 7.84 -0.69
N ASN A 71 1.70 8.46 -0.13
CA ASN A 71 3.09 8.06 -0.35
C ASN A 71 3.83 7.70 0.94
N VAL A 72 3.17 7.62 2.10
CA VAL A 72 3.83 7.43 3.41
C VAL A 72 4.64 6.12 3.52
N LEU A 73 4.33 5.09 2.74
CA LEU A 73 5.13 3.86 2.72
C LEU A 73 6.48 4.06 2.01
N LEU A 74 6.63 5.08 1.16
CA LEU A 74 7.91 5.40 0.52
C LEU A 74 8.98 5.81 1.54
N PRO A 75 8.81 6.84 2.39
CA PRO A 75 9.83 7.22 3.34
C PRO A 75 10.18 6.09 4.31
N VAL A 76 9.21 5.24 4.68
CA VAL A 76 9.50 4.01 5.46
C VAL A 76 10.40 3.06 4.68
N GLY A 77 10.06 2.75 3.42
CA GLY A 77 10.91 1.92 2.58
C GLY A 77 12.31 2.50 2.36
N VAL A 78 12.42 3.82 2.20
CA VAL A 78 13.70 4.54 2.09
C VAL A 78 14.52 4.40 3.37
N ILE A 79 13.91 4.62 4.55
CA ILE A 79 14.58 4.44 5.85
C ILE A 79 15.11 3.00 5.97
N ILE A 80 14.28 2.02 5.64
CA ILE A 80 14.66 0.61 5.75
C ILE A 80 15.83 0.27 4.83
N VAL A 81 15.71 0.61 3.54
CA VAL A 81 16.74 0.31 2.55
C VAL A 81 18.04 1.06 2.86
N LEU A 82 17.98 2.35 3.21
CA LEU A 82 19.19 3.11 3.52
C LEU A 82 19.90 2.58 4.77
N ASN A 83 19.16 2.15 5.79
CA ASN A 83 19.76 1.55 6.97
C ASN A 83 20.48 0.22 6.63
N SER A 84 19.82 -0.67 5.89
CA SER A 84 20.41 -1.94 5.44
C SER A 84 21.61 -1.74 4.51
N VAL A 85 21.53 -0.78 3.59
CA VAL A 85 22.62 -0.41 2.67
C VAL A 85 23.80 0.16 3.43
N ALA A 86 23.57 1.07 4.39
CA ALA A 86 24.64 1.62 5.22
C ALA A 86 25.35 0.51 6.00
N HIS A 87 24.60 -0.42 6.57
CA HIS A 87 25.14 -1.57 7.29
C HIS A 87 26.07 -2.42 6.39
N LEU A 88 25.58 -2.78 5.19
CA LEU A 88 26.34 -3.54 4.20
C LEU A 88 27.61 -2.81 3.74
N LEU A 89 27.52 -1.53 3.41
CA LEU A 89 28.65 -0.77 2.88
C LEU A 89 29.71 -0.44 3.93
N ILE A 90 29.32 -0.21 5.18
CA ILE A 90 30.26 0.12 6.27
C ILE A 90 31.05 -1.11 6.69
N GLN A 91 30.41 -2.27 6.80
CA GLN A 91 31.08 -3.49 7.29
C GLN A 91 31.68 -4.32 6.17
N GLY A 92 31.10 -4.29 4.96
CA GLY A 92 31.60 -5.04 3.81
C GLY A 92 31.50 -6.56 3.98
N GLU A 93 30.63 -7.04 4.88
CA GLU A 93 30.42 -8.46 5.14
C GLU A 93 29.28 -9.01 4.27
N PRO A 94 29.48 -10.15 3.56
CA PRO A 94 28.48 -10.69 2.64
C PRO A 94 27.19 -11.12 3.33
N GLN A 95 27.23 -11.50 4.61
CA GLN A 95 26.06 -11.92 5.40
C GLN A 95 25.02 -10.79 5.53
N LEU A 96 25.47 -9.53 5.49
CA LEU A 96 24.62 -8.36 5.65
C LEU A 96 23.77 -8.06 4.41
N THR A 97 24.07 -8.70 3.29
CA THR A 97 23.23 -8.68 2.09
C THR A 97 21.83 -9.24 2.40
N THR A 98 21.71 -10.14 3.38
CA THR A 98 20.43 -10.64 3.91
C THR A 98 19.52 -9.52 4.40
N ASN A 99 20.08 -8.50 5.05
CA ASN A 99 19.28 -7.36 5.52
C ASN A 99 18.73 -6.56 4.34
N VAL A 100 19.52 -6.40 3.28
CA VAL A 100 19.12 -5.71 2.04
C VAL A 100 18.05 -6.52 1.29
N THR A 101 18.19 -7.84 1.20
CA THR A 101 17.20 -8.70 0.53
C THR A 101 15.87 -8.73 1.30
N ILE A 102 15.89 -8.81 2.63
CA ILE A 102 14.70 -8.69 3.47
C ILE A 102 14.03 -7.32 3.27
N ALA A 103 14.80 -6.24 3.25
CA ALA A 103 14.29 -4.89 2.97
C ALA A 103 13.59 -4.82 1.60
N LEU A 104 14.17 -5.44 0.56
CA LEU A 104 13.58 -5.53 -0.77
C LEU A 104 12.28 -6.33 -0.80
N LEU A 105 12.23 -7.46 -0.11
CA LEU A 105 11.01 -8.27 0.01
C LEU A 105 9.88 -7.48 0.68
N ILE A 106 10.17 -6.80 1.79
CA ILE A 106 9.23 -5.89 2.46
C ILE A 106 8.76 -4.82 1.49
N CYS A 107 9.68 -4.18 0.74
CA CYS A 107 9.31 -3.17 -0.25
C CYS A 107 8.40 -3.73 -1.34
N GLY A 108 8.66 -4.93 -1.85
CA GLY A 108 7.82 -5.59 -2.85
C GLY A 108 6.40 -5.86 -2.34
N ILE A 109 6.29 -6.28 -1.08
CA ILE A 109 5.00 -6.54 -0.43
C ILE A 109 4.24 -5.25 -0.12
N PHE A 110 4.89 -4.18 0.34
CA PHE A 110 4.18 -2.99 0.83
C PHE A 110 4.02 -1.87 -0.21
N LEU A 111 4.95 -1.67 -1.15
CA LEU A 111 4.89 -0.55 -2.09
C LEU A 111 3.97 -0.82 -3.28
N PHE A 112 3.21 0.18 -3.72
CA PHE A 112 2.26 0.05 -4.84
C PHE A 112 2.67 0.80 -6.11
N ARG A 113 3.63 1.72 -6.02
CA ARG A 113 4.08 2.56 -7.13
C ARG A 113 5.34 1.99 -7.76
N LEU A 114 5.31 1.78 -9.08
CA LEU A 114 6.43 1.25 -9.86
C LEU A 114 7.70 2.04 -9.64
N GLN A 115 7.63 3.36 -9.75
CA GLN A 115 8.77 4.26 -9.63
C GLN A 115 9.45 4.12 -8.26
N HIS A 116 8.65 4.01 -7.19
CA HIS A 116 9.16 3.88 -5.84
C HIS A 116 9.85 2.52 -5.62
N PHE A 117 9.19 1.45 -6.06
CA PHE A 117 9.73 0.10 -5.93
C PHE A 117 11.02 -0.06 -6.73
N TYR A 118 11.01 0.28 -8.02
CA TYR A 118 12.20 0.15 -8.85
C TYR A 118 13.32 1.12 -8.48
N GLY A 119 13.01 2.30 -7.94
CA GLY A 119 14.00 3.20 -7.38
C GLY A 119 14.75 2.57 -6.20
N LEU A 120 14.02 1.92 -5.29
CA LEU A 120 14.64 1.21 -4.15
C LEU A 120 15.38 -0.05 -4.60
N VAL A 121 14.87 -0.80 -5.58
CA VAL A 121 15.58 -1.93 -6.20
C VAL A 121 16.91 -1.49 -6.79
N ALA A 122 16.90 -0.41 -7.58
CA ALA A 122 18.12 0.11 -8.20
C ALA A 122 19.14 0.56 -7.15
N LEU A 123 18.69 1.23 -6.08
CA LEU A 123 19.54 1.63 -4.96
C LEU A 123 20.16 0.41 -4.25
N SER A 124 19.36 -0.61 -3.94
CA SER A 124 19.85 -1.84 -3.32
C SER A 124 20.81 -2.62 -4.21
N ALA A 125 20.54 -2.71 -5.51
CA ALA A 125 21.42 -3.38 -6.47
C ALA A 125 22.74 -2.62 -6.64
N ALA A 126 22.72 -1.29 -6.70
CA ALA A 126 23.91 -0.46 -6.76
C ALA A 126 24.76 -0.60 -5.48
N ALA A 127 24.11 -0.61 -4.31
CA ALA A 127 24.79 -0.84 -3.04
C ALA A 127 25.41 -2.24 -2.96
N PHE A 128 24.70 -3.27 -3.41
CA PHE A 128 25.23 -4.63 -3.48
C PHE A 128 26.44 -4.71 -4.41
N ALA A 129 26.36 -4.14 -5.62
CA ALA A 129 27.48 -4.10 -6.55
C ALA A 129 28.69 -3.34 -5.98
N ALA A 130 28.45 -2.21 -5.30
CA ALA A 130 29.49 -1.45 -4.63
C ALA A 130 30.13 -2.27 -3.49
N ALA A 131 29.34 -2.97 -2.67
CA ALA A 131 29.84 -3.83 -1.60
C ALA A 131 30.66 -5.01 -2.15
N LEU A 132 30.19 -5.64 -3.23
CA LEU A 132 30.91 -6.72 -3.91
C LEU A 132 32.25 -6.24 -4.49
N SER A 133 32.28 -5.04 -5.07
CA SER A 133 33.51 -4.48 -5.68
C SER A 133 34.56 -4.01 -4.67
N ASN A 134 34.13 -3.55 -3.49
CA ASN A 134 35.01 -3.01 -2.45
C ASN A 134 35.25 -4.00 -1.30
N GLY A 135 34.50 -5.10 -1.27
CA GLY A 135 34.54 -6.11 -0.23
C GLY A 135 35.85 -6.87 -0.22
N ARG A 136 36.20 -7.43 0.94
CA ARG A 136 37.32 -8.35 1.05
C ARG A 136 37.02 -9.62 0.24
N PRO A 137 38.02 -10.24 -0.41
CA PRO A 137 37.83 -11.54 -1.05
C PRO A 137 37.35 -12.56 -0.01
N ASP A 138 36.09 -12.95 -0.13
CA ASP A 138 35.43 -13.93 0.74
C ASP A 138 34.60 -14.86 -0.17
N PRO A 139 34.82 -16.19 -0.13
CA PRO A 139 34.03 -17.15 -0.90
C PRO A 139 32.51 -17.04 -0.67
N ALA A 140 32.08 -16.52 0.48
CA ALA A 140 30.67 -16.34 0.79
C ALA A 140 29.97 -15.35 -0.16
N TRP A 141 30.69 -14.42 -0.80
CA TRP A 141 30.11 -13.50 -1.79
C TRP A 141 29.41 -14.23 -2.93
N GLU A 142 29.90 -15.39 -3.35
CA GLU A 142 29.26 -16.19 -4.41
C GLU A 142 27.86 -16.64 -3.96
N HIS A 143 27.77 -17.26 -2.78
CA HIS A 143 26.50 -17.69 -2.21
C HIS A 143 25.51 -16.53 -2.04
N PHE A 144 25.97 -15.41 -1.48
CA PHE A 144 25.12 -14.24 -1.24
C PHE A 144 24.75 -13.48 -2.53
N THR A 145 25.51 -13.62 -3.61
CA THR A 145 25.12 -13.13 -4.94
C THR A 145 23.91 -13.88 -5.49
N TYR A 146 23.93 -15.21 -5.40
CA TYR A 146 22.78 -16.03 -5.80
C TYR A 146 21.56 -15.75 -4.91
N HIS A 147 21.76 -15.67 -3.59
CA HIS A 147 20.69 -15.30 -2.65
C HIS A 147 20.07 -13.94 -2.99
N PHE A 148 20.90 -12.92 -3.27
CA PHE A 148 20.41 -11.60 -3.66
C PHE A 148 19.59 -11.64 -4.95
N ALA A 149 20.06 -12.35 -5.97
CA ALA A 149 19.34 -12.50 -7.23
C ALA A 149 17.99 -13.21 -7.04
N GLU A 150 17.94 -14.30 -6.26
CA GLU A 150 16.71 -15.02 -5.94
C GLU A 150 15.70 -14.14 -5.21
N CYS A 151 16.12 -13.48 -4.13
CA CYS A 151 15.25 -12.59 -3.37
C CYS A 151 14.78 -11.39 -4.21
N LEU A 152 15.61 -10.88 -5.11
CA LEU A 152 15.24 -9.81 -6.03
C LEU A 152 14.12 -10.28 -6.98
N ILE A 153 14.24 -11.47 -7.56
CA ILE A 153 13.20 -12.07 -8.41
C ILE A 153 11.89 -12.23 -7.61
N VAL A 154 11.97 -12.78 -6.40
CA VAL A 154 10.79 -12.96 -5.53
C VAL A 154 10.16 -11.61 -5.18
N ALA A 155 10.94 -10.59 -4.85
CA ALA A 155 10.43 -9.24 -4.56
C ALA A 155 9.71 -8.63 -5.77
N ILE A 156 10.25 -8.78 -6.98
CA ILE A 156 9.63 -8.31 -8.23
C ILE A 156 8.32 -9.04 -8.49
N ILE A 157 8.30 -10.37 -8.36
CA ILE A 157 7.08 -11.18 -8.52
C ILE A 157 6.02 -10.76 -7.50
N ALA A 158 6.38 -10.68 -6.21
CA ALA A 158 5.47 -10.28 -5.14
C ALA A 158 4.87 -8.90 -5.41
N PHE A 159 5.67 -7.93 -5.86
CA PHE A 159 5.21 -6.60 -6.21
C PHE A 159 4.16 -6.62 -7.34
N HIS A 160 4.45 -7.31 -8.45
CA HIS A 160 3.55 -7.34 -9.60
C HIS A 160 2.28 -8.16 -9.34
N VAL A 161 2.40 -9.31 -8.67
CA VAL A 161 1.24 -10.15 -8.29
C VAL A 161 0.31 -9.36 -7.39
N LYS A 162 0.83 -8.77 -6.30
CA LYS A 162 0.02 -7.96 -5.39
C LYS A 162 -0.63 -6.79 -6.13
N ARG A 163 0.14 -6.07 -6.95
CA ARG A 163 -0.39 -4.92 -7.71
C ARG A 163 -1.49 -5.35 -8.69
N GLY A 164 -1.34 -6.50 -9.33
CA GLY A 164 -2.34 -7.11 -10.20
C GLY A 164 -3.63 -7.43 -9.45
N ILE A 165 -3.52 -8.17 -8.33
CA ILE A 165 -4.65 -8.55 -7.47
C ILE A 165 -5.37 -7.30 -6.95
N SER A 166 -4.67 -6.34 -6.35
CA SER A 166 -5.30 -5.13 -5.83
C SER A 166 -6.00 -4.33 -6.93
N SER A 167 -5.42 -4.27 -8.13
CA SER A 167 -6.06 -3.58 -9.25
C SER A 167 -7.31 -4.32 -9.75
N ALA A 168 -7.30 -5.65 -9.73
CA ALA A 168 -8.46 -6.47 -10.08
C ALA A 168 -9.60 -6.30 -9.06
N VAL A 169 -9.29 -6.36 -7.76
CA VAL A 169 -10.27 -6.14 -6.69
C VAL A 169 -10.96 -4.78 -6.83
N VAL A 170 -10.19 -3.71 -7.07
CA VAL A 170 -10.75 -2.37 -7.30
C VAL A 170 -11.67 -2.32 -8.51
N ARG A 171 -11.30 -2.99 -9.61
CA ARG A 171 -12.16 -3.07 -10.80
C ARG A 171 -13.48 -3.77 -10.50
N HIS A 172 -13.44 -4.90 -9.80
CA HIS A 172 -14.63 -5.64 -9.43
C HIS A 172 -15.55 -4.85 -8.50
N GLN A 173 -15.01 -4.15 -7.51
CA GLN A 173 -15.81 -3.30 -6.61
C GLN A 173 -16.45 -2.12 -7.36
N ASN A 174 -15.70 -1.44 -8.21
CA ASN A 174 -16.25 -0.33 -9.00
C ASN A 174 -17.35 -0.80 -9.95
N ALA A 175 -17.19 -1.97 -10.57
CA ALA A 175 -18.21 -2.56 -11.43
C ALA A 175 -19.46 -2.93 -10.62
N ALA A 176 -19.31 -3.49 -9.42
CA ALA A 176 -20.42 -3.82 -8.53
C ALA A 176 -21.19 -2.57 -8.08
N ILE A 177 -20.48 -1.48 -7.74
CA ILE A 177 -21.10 -0.20 -7.36
C ILE A 177 -21.88 0.39 -8.56
N ALA A 178 -21.30 0.36 -9.76
CA ALA A 178 -21.98 0.84 -10.96
C ALA A 178 -23.25 0.03 -11.27
N ALA A 179 -23.16 -1.30 -11.21
CA ALA A 179 -24.31 -2.18 -11.43
C ALA A 179 -25.41 -1.96 -10.37
N ALA A 180 -25.05 -1.76 -9.10
CA ALA A 180 -26.01 -1.45 -8.05
C ALA A 180 -26.70 -0.10 -8.29
N ALA A 181 -25.97 0.92 -8.73
CA ALA A 181 -26.55 2.22 -9.08
C ALA A 181 -27.53 2.13 -10.26
N GLU A 182 -27.19 1.36 -11.30
CA GLU A 182 -28.07 1.11 -12.43
C GLU A 182 -29.34 0.35 -12.03
N ALA A 183 -29.21 -0.69 -11.18
CA ALA A 183 -30.35 -1.44 -10.68
C ALA A 183 -31.31 -0.55 -9.87
N THR A 184 -30.78 0.31 -8.99
CA THR A 184 -31.60 1.29 -8.25
C THR A 184 -32.33 2.24 -9.19
N ALA A 185 -31.63 2.79 -10.20
CA ALA A 185 -32.24 3.70 -11.16
C ALA A 185 -33.33 3.01 -12.01
N GLN A 186 -33.16 1.73 -12.35
CA GLN A 186 -34.18 0.95 -13.05
C GLN A 186 -35.39 0.66 -12.16
N ALA A 187 -35.16 0.31 -10.89
CA ALA A 187 -36.23 0.08 -9.93
C ALA A 187 -37.06 1.34 -9.69
N GLU A 188 -36.43 2.51 -9.56
CA GLU A 188 -37.13 3.79 -9.44
C GLU A 188 -37.99 4.11 -10.68
N LYS A 189 -37.45 3.90 -11.89
CA LYS A 189 -38.21 4.07 -13.14
C LYS A 189 -39.40 3.12 -13.22
N ALA A 190 -39.21 1.86 -12.83
CA ALA A 190 -40.28 0.86 -12.81
C ALA A 190 -41.37 1.22 -11.79
N ALA A 191 -40.99 1.68 -10.60
CA ALA A 191 -41.91 2.16 -9.58
C ALA A 191 -42.71 3.37 -10.07
N GLN A 192 -42.06 4.37 -10.68
CA GLN A 192 -42.74 5.52 -11.26
C GLN A 192 -43.71 5.14 -12.38
N ALA A 193 -43.33 4.19 -13.25
CA ALA A 193 -44.20 3.69 -14.31
C ALA A 193 -45.43 2.97 -13.72
N ALA A 194 -45.24 2.14 -12.68
CA ALA A 194 -46.32 1.47 -11.98
C ALA A 194 -47.30 2.48 -11.35
N THR A 195 -46.80 3.48 -10.63
CA THR A 195 -47.66 4.55 -10.05
C THR A 195 -48.43 5.32 -11.13
N ARG A 196 -47.82 5.60 -12.28
CA ARG A 196 -48.51 6.25 -13.40
C ARG A 196 -49.61 5.37 -13.99
N ALA A 197 -49.34 4.08 -14.16
CA ALA A 197 -50.32 3.11 -14.65
C ALA A 197 -51.52 2.98 -13.68
N GLU A 198 -51.25 2.91 -12.38
CA GLU A 198 -52.28 2.85 -11.33
C GLU A 198 -53.16 4.10 -11.32
N ARG A 199 -52.54 5.30 -11.39
CA ARG A 199 -53.30 6.56 -11.47
C ARG A 199 -54.20 6.62 -12.70
N ALA A 200 -53.70 6.17 -13.86
CA ALA A 200 -54.49 6.12 -15.09
C ALA A 200 -55.66 5.12 -14.99
N ALA A 201 -55.42 3.96 -14.36
CA ALA A 201 -56.47 2.96 -14.12
C ALA A 201 -57.56 3.51 -13.18
N ASN A 202 -57.17 4.16 -12.08
CA ASN A 202 -58.11 4.75 -11.12
C ASN A 202 -58.92 5.89 -11.73
N ALA A 203 -58.30 6.81 -12.48
CA ALA A 203 -59.00 7.89 -13.17
C ALA A 203 -60.01 7.36 -14.18
N LYS A 204 -59.68 6.29 -14.90
CA LYS A 204 -60.62 5.62 -15.82
C LYS A 204 -61.81 5.01 -15.06
N ALA A 205 -61.57 4.35 -13.93
CA ALA A 205 -62.63 3.76 -13.13
C ALA A 205 -63.58 4.82 -12.57
N GLU A 206 -63.04 5.92 -12.04
CA GLU A 206 -63.81 7.07 -11.54
C GLU A 206 -64.66 7.72 -12.65
N PHE A 207 -64.07 7.95 -13.83
CA PHE A 207 -64.79 8.49 -14.98
C PHE A 207 -65.99 7.60 -15.36
N LEU A 208 -65.79 6.28 -15.48
CA LEU A 208 -66.87 5.35 -15.82
C LEU A 208 -67.97 5.32 -14.75
N ALA A 209 -67.61 5.41 -13.47
CA ALA A 209 -68.57 5.49 -12.37
C ALA A 209 -69.43 6.76 -12.47
N ASN A 210 -68.80 7.92 -12.68
CA ASN A 210 -69.50 9.20 -12.83
C ASN A 210 -70.42 9.21 -14.06
N MET A 211 -69.93 8.75 -15.21
CA MET A 211 -70.75 8.62 -16.43
C MET A 211 -71.93 7.68 -16.24
N SER A 212 -71.74 6.54 -15.55
CA SER A 212 -72.85 5.62 -15.27
C SER A 212 -73.88 6.23 -14.34
N HIS A 213 -73.49 7.12 -13.43
CA HIS A 213 -74.42 7.83 -12.56
C HIS A 213 -75.26 8.83 -13.36
N GLU A 214 -74.62 9.67 -14.19
CA GLU A 214 -75.33 10.67 -15.01
C GLU A 214 -76.36 10.05 -15.94
N ILE A 215 -76.04 8.95 -16.62
CA ILE A 215 -76.96 8.27 -17.55
C ILE A 215 -78.17 7.65 -16.81
N ARG A 216 -78.03 7.34 -15.52
CA ARG A 216 -79.08 6.69 -14.71
C ARG A 216 -80.01 7.67 -14.00
N THR A 217 -79.73 8.97 -14.00
CA THR A 217 -80.64 10.02 -13.51
C THR A 217 -81.47 10.57 -14.67
N PRO A 218 -82.73 10.13 -14.85
CA PRO A 218 -83.59 10.69 -15.90
C PRO A 218 -83.95 12.14 -15.58
N MET A 219 -83.92 13.00 -16.62
CA MET A 219 -84.50 14.35 -16.58
C MET A 219 -86.03 14.30 -16.52
#